data_AF-A0A399ZXL2-F1
#
_entry.id   AF-A0A399ZXL2-F1
#
_cell.length_a   1.000
_cell.length_b   1.000
_cell.length_c   1.000
_cell.angle_alpha   90.00
_cell.angle_beta   90.00
_cell.angle_gamma   90.00
#
_symmetry.space_group_name_H-M   'P 1'
#
loop_
_entity.id
_entity.type
_entity.pdbx_description
1 polymer ?
#
loop_
_entity_poly.entity_id
_entity_poly.type
_entity_poly.pdbx_seq_one_letter_code
_entity_poly.pdbx_strand_id
1 'polypeptide(L)'
;MNVGFMNIAEAAIEQNNASMSTPELARVLELDIEGAKREATLFSLEYALYHDDRFSEVGPRDETRWYLNRLTPPEVNAPPRALQFGAAPTGTELLPPELETILSEIQDDNDDDDDARTDQTPGNVNLVLTYPHRRVGSLPFTAGARALFPAADKPTLITLVDEAGAHIPAWLVPDGNYVFGLKTWFDRNKLNVGALLELTPRAEPLTAGIRFQPRREGKSLWVKTAKVENGHLTFGTSPRPVAYKYDDEMLILPEDQNGLDKLGASNYGDRSLDALLTDIFPELVKLGSNSIHAKTLYSAVNFARRVGARAVFHALANSEAFSMTGGGYFVLQMAARPV
;
A
#
# COMPACT_ATOMS: atom_id res chain seq x y z
N MET A 1 -10.55 25.80 29.06
CA MET A 1 -11.21 25.71 27.74
C MET A 1 -12.68 25.39 27.94
N ASN A 2 -13.58 25.85 27.06
CA ASN A 2 -15.01 25.56 27.12
C ASN A 2 -15.51 24.92 25.81
N VAL A 3 -16.76 24.45 25.80
CA VAL A 3 -17.38 23.80 24.63
C VAL A 3 -17.46 24.72 23.41
N GLY A 4 -17.60 26.03 23.61
CA GLY A 4 -17.64 27.01 22.52
C GLY A 4 -16.33 27.05 21.71
N PHE A 5 -15.18 27.12 22.38
CA PHE A 5 -13.87 27.04 21.72
C PHE A 5 -13.71 25.73 20.94
N MET A 6 -14.15 24.65 21.56
CA MET A 6 -14.13 23.31 21.02
C MET A 6 -14.97 23.16 19.74
N ASN A 7 -16.11 23.85 19.62
CA ASN A 7 -16.90 23.89 18.38
C ASN A 7 -16.23 24.71 17.27
N ILE A 8 -15.57 25.81 17.62
CA ILE A 8 -14.84 26.64 16.66
C ILE A 8 -13.63 25.86 16.10
N ALA A 9 -12.91 25.15 16.96
CA ALA A 9 -11.78 24.31 16.54
C ALA A 9 -12.25 23.19 15.58
N GLU A 10 -13.38 22.55 15.87
CA GLU A 10 -13.97 21.55 14.98
C GLU A 10 -14.30 22.16 13.60
N ALA A 11 -15.01 23.29 13.57
CA ALA A 11 -15.37 23.97 12.33
C ALA A 11 -14.13 24.41 11.53
N ALA A 12 -13.07 24.84 12.21
CA ALA A 12 -11.80 25.22 11.58
C ALA A 12 -11.16 24.03 10.85
N ILE A 13 -11.06 22.86 11.51
CA ILE A 13 -10.49 21.66 10.89
C ILE A 13 -11.35 21.18 9.72
N GLU A 14 -12.67 21.16 9.89
CA GLU A 14 -13.61 20.74 8.84
C GLU A 14 -13.52 21.64 7.60
N GLN A 15 -13.46 22.95 7.78
CA GLN A 15 -13.38 23.90 6.67
C GLN A 15 -12.04 23.80 5.91
N ASN A 16 -10.93 23.58 6.63
CA ASN A 16 -9.61 23.44 6.01
C ASN A 16 -9.40 22.06 5.37
N ASN A 17 -10.15 21.05 5.81
CA ASN A 17 -9.99 19.65 5.40
C ASN A 17 -8.52 19.17 5.48
N ALA A 18 -7.81 19.65 6.49
CA ALA A 18 -6.40 19.39 6.75
C ALA A 18 -6.16 19.32 8.27
N SER A 19 -5.10 18.63 8.69
CA SER A 19 -4.69 18.64 10.09
C SER A 19 -4.12 20.01 10.47
N MET A 20 -4.47 20.50 11.66
CA MET A 20 -4.05 21.81 12.14
C MET A 20 -3.20 21.67 13.41
N SER A 21 -2.10 22.40 13.49
CA SER A 21 -1.27 22.47 14.69
C SER A 21 -1.98 23.22 15.83
N THR A 22 -1.59 22.93 17.08
CA THR A 22 -2.10 23.64 18.26
C THR A 22 -1.96 25.18 18.13
N PRO A 23 -0.82 25.74 17.64
CA PRO A 23 -0.70 27.17 17.41
C PRO A 23 -1.62 27.74 16.32
N GLU A 24 -1.92 26.98 15.26
CA GLU A 24 -2.88 27.41 14.23
C GLU A 24 -4.29 27.48 14.78
N LEU A 25 -4.72 26.45 15.53
CA LEU A 25 -6.01 26.46 16.20
C LEU A 25 -6.11 27.59 17.23
N ALA A 26 -5.06 27.83 18.01
CA ALA A 26 -5.04 28.95 18.96
C ALA A 26 -5.26 30.30 18.28
N ARG A 27 -4.73 30.50 17.07
CA ARG A 27 -4.97 31.72 16.26
C ARG A 27 -6.41 31.81 15.79
N VAL A 28 -7.02 30.72 15.32
CA VAL A 28 -8.43 30.70 14.90
C VAL A 28 -9.37 30.98 16.09
N LEU A 29 -9.00 30.52 17.28
CA LEU A 29 -9.72 30.75 18.53
C LEU A 29 -9.45 32.12 19.15
N GLU A 30 -8.64 32.97 18.50
CA GLU A 30 -8.22 34.29 18.98
C GLU A 30 -7.61 34.27 20.40
N LEU A 31 -6.90 33.19 20.74
CA LEU A 31 -6.23 33.06 22.02
C LEU A 31 -4.95 33.91 22.05
N ASP A 32 -4.68 34.52 23.21
CA ASP A 32 -3.42 35.25 23.43
C ASP A 32 -2.23 34.28 23.49
N ILE A 33 -1.49 34.25 22.39
CA ILE A 33 -0.26 33.47 22.21
C ILE A 33 0.96 34.38 21.96
N GLU A 34 0.82 35.68 22.16
CA GLU A 34 1.86 36.70 21.93
C GLU A 34 2.36 37.23 23.29
N GLY A 35 3.11 36.41 24.02
CA GLY A 35 3.70 36.83 25.29
C GLY A 35 4.05 35.69 26.24
N ALA A 36 4.34 36.05 27.49
CA ALA A 36 4.82 35.13 28.52
C ALA A 36 3.86 33.96 28.83
N LYS A 37 2.57 34.06 28.46
CA LYS A 37 1.56 33.02 28.70
C LYS A 37 1.42 32.01 27.55
N ARG A 38 2.13 32.22 26.44
CA ARG A 38 2.00 31.40 25.21
C ARG A 38 2.02 29.90 25.50
N GLU A 39 3.05 29.42 26.20
CA GLU A 39 3.22 27.99 26.47
C GLU A 39 2.08 27.43 27.32
N ALA A 40 1.66 28.15 28.36
CA ALA A 40 0.54 27.74 29.21
C ALA A 40 -0.80 27.72 28.44
N THR A 41 -1.02 28.69 27.54
CA THR A 41 -2.20 28.74 26.67
C THR A 41 -2.23 27.56 25.70
N LEU A 42 -1.12 27.29 25.01
CA LEU A 42 -1.01 26.17 24.06
C LEU A 42 -1.18 24.82 24.77
N PHE A 43 -0.52 24.63 25.92
CA PHE A 43 -0.67 23.42 26.73
C PHE A 43 -2.12 23.21 27.18
N SER A 44 -2.80 24.28 27.60
CA SER A 44 -4.22 24.20 28.00
C SER A 44 -5.15 23.85 26.84
N LEU A 45 -4.85 24.30 25.63
CA LEU A 45 -5.60 23.96 24.41
C LEU A 45 -5.34 22.50 24.01
N GLU A 46 -4.09 22.08 23.93
CA GLU A 46 -3.68 20.69 23.64
C GLU A 46 -4.28 19.70 24.64
N TYR A 47 -4.23 20.01 25.93
CA TYR A 47 -4.88 19.19 26.95
C TYR A 47 -6.40 19.07 26.71
N ALA A 48 -7.07 20.18 26.35
CA ALA A 48 -8.51 20.15 26.10
C ALA A 48 -8.88 19.36 24.83
N LEU A 49 -8.09 19.48 23.76
CA LEU A 49 -8.29 18.73 22.52
C LEU A 49 -8.05 17.23 22.73
N TYR A 50 -7.02 16.87 23.49
CA TYR A 50 -6.72 15.48 23.81
C TYR A 50 -7.85 14.76 24.57
N HIS A 51 -8.57 15.48 25.43
CA HIS A 51 -9.65 14.93 26.25
C HIS A 51 -11.05 15.07 25.61
N ASP A 52 -11.13 15.51 24.35
CA ASP A 52 -12.39 15.63 23.60
C ASP A 52 -12.41 14.61 22.47
N ASP A 53 -13.33 13.64 22.56
CA ASP A 53 -13.44 12.48 21.66
C ASP A 53 -13.63 12.83 20.18
N ARG A 54 -13.93 14.10 19.84
CA ARG A 54 -14.04 14.51 18.43
C ARG A 54 -12.68 14.65 17.76
N PHE A 55 -11.62 14.89 18.52
CA PHE A 55 -10.30 15.17 18.00
C PHE A 55 -9.37 13.96 18.13
N SER A 56 -8.47 13.82 17.16
CA SER A 56 -7.35 12.90 17.21
C SER A 56 -6.05 13.66 17.00
N GLU A 57 -5.04 13.30 17.78
CA GLU A 57 -3.67 13.70 17.51
C GLU A 57 -3.15 12.96 16.26
N VAL A 58 -2.59 13.73 15.33
CA VAL A 58 -2.05 13.27 14.05
C VAL A 58 -0.77 14.03 13.73
N GLY A 59 -0.02 13.59 12.72
CA GLY A 59 1.16 14.31 12.22
C GLY A 59 2.50 13.70 12.64
N PRO A 60 3.62 14.34 12.26
CA PRO A 60 4.96 13.89 12.59
C PRO A 60 5.21 13.74 14.10
N ARG A 61 6.23 12.95 14.47
CA ARG A 61 6.62 12.71 15.86
C ARG A 61 6.88 14.00 16.64
N ASP A 62 7.55 14.96 16.01
CA ASP A 62 7.98 16.21 16.66
C ASP A 62 6.98 17.37 16.47
N GLU A 63 5.79 17.10 15.93
CA GLU A 63 4.76 18.12 15.65
C GLU A 63 3.35 17.62 15.99
N THR A 64 2.76 18.13 17.06
CA THR A 64 1.35 17.86 17.40
C THR A 64 0.43 18.58 16.42
N ARG A 65 -0.36 17.80 15.66
CA ARG A 65 -1.46 18.30 14.84
C ARG A 65 -2.76 17.59 15.24
N TRP A 66 -3.87 18.22 14.91
CA TRP A 66 -5.21 17.75 15.26
C TRP A 66 -6.05 17.55 14.02
N TYR A 67 -6.82 16.47 14.02
CA TYR A 67 -7.84 16.19 13.03
C TYR A 67 -9.12 15.69 13.69
N LEU A 68 -10.19 15.50 12.90
CA LEU A 68 -11.48 15.06 13.41
C LEU A 68 -11.65 13.55 13.23
N ASN A 69 -11.95 12.85 14.32
CA ASN A 69 -12.20 11.40 14.33
C ASN A 69 -13.29 10.99 13.34
N ARG A 70 -14.36 11.80 13.23
CA ARG A 70 -15.48 11.53 12.30
C ARG A 70 -15.13 11.65 10.82
N LEU A 71 -14.04 12.36 10.49
CA LEU A 71 -13.58 12.55 9.11
C LEU A 71 -12.44 11.59 8.77
N THR A 72 -11.80 10.98 9.77
CA THR A 72 -10.76 9.97 9.57
C THR A 72 -11.35 8.71 8.94
N PRO A 73 -10.87 8.27 7.77
CA PRO A 73 -11.32 7.02 7.17
C PRO A 73 -11.06 5.81 8.08
N PRO A 74 -11.95 4.79 8.08
CA PRO A 74 -11.75 3.61 8.92
C PRO A 74 -10.46 2.85 8.58
N GLU A 75 -10.00 2.90 7.32
CA GLU A 75 -8.75 2.31 6.86
C GLU A 75 -7.50 2.98 7.46
N VAL A 76 -7.63 4.14 8.11
CA VAL A 76 -6.52 4.77 8.85
C VAL A 76 -6.42 4.22 10.27
N ASN A 77 -7.55 3.84 10.86
CA ASN A 77 -7.63 3.33 12.23
C ASN A 77 -7.39 1.83 12.31
N ALA A 78 -7.75 1.09 11.26
CA ALA A 78 -7.56 -0.36 11.19
C ALA A 78 -7.09 -0.78 9.79
N PRO A 79 -5.97 -1.51 9.68
CA PRO A 79 -5.50 -2.04 8.40
C PRO A 79 -6.60 -2.85 7.71
N PRO A 80 -6.97 -2.52 6.45
CA PRO A 80 -7.92 -3.30 5.68
C PRO A 80 -7.46 -4.76 5.55
N ARG A 81 -8.40 -5.72 5.60
CA ARG A 81 -8.09 -7.16 5.48
C ARG A 81 -7.22 -7.50 4.27
N ALA A 82 -7.38 -6.76 3.17
CA ALA A 82 -6.57 -6.95 1.96
C ALA A 82 -5.08 -6.61 2.15
N LEU A 83 -4.72 -5.78 3.15
CA LEU A 83 -3.34 -5.39 3.49
C LEU A 83 -2.81 -6.12 4.73
N GLN A 84 -3.64 -6.89 5.44
CA GLN A 84 -3.19 -7.66 6.60
C GLN A 84 -2.42 -8.89 6.15
N PHE A 85 -1.11 -8.92 6.42
CA PHE A 85 -0.28 -10.08 6.14
C PHE A 85 -0.81 -11.33 6.84
N GLY A 86 -0.91 -12.43 6.08
CA GLY A 86 -1.15 -13.73 6.67
C GLY A 86 0.00 -14.13 7.61
N ALA A 87 -0.28 -15.01 8.57
CA ALA A 87 0.74 -15.68 9.37
C ALA A 87 1.56 -16.63 8.49
N ALA A 88 2.48 -16.09 7.71
CA ALA A 88 3.51 -16.84 7.01
C ALA A 88 4.80 -16.73 7.83
N PRO A 89 5.50 -17.85 8.12
CA PRO A 89 6.83 -17.74 8.70
C PRO A 89 7.71 -17.00 7.68
N THR A 90 8.24 -15.84 8.06
CA THR A 90 9.31 -15.21 7.30
C THR A 90 10.49 -16.17 7.35
N GLY A 91 10.75 -16.84 6.23
CA GLY A 91 11.91 -17.71 6.11
C GLY A 91 13.16 -16.88 6.32
N THR A 92 13.92 -17.19 7.37
CA THR A 92 15.19 -16.50 7.69
C THR A 92 16.35 -17.02 6.83
N GLU A 93 16.10 -18.00 5.97
CA GLU A 93 17.11 -18.55 5.06
C GLU A 93 17.36 -17.58 3.90
N LEU A 94 18.63 -17.51 3.48
CA LEU A 94 19.05 -16.70 2.35
C LEU A 94 18.40 -17.24 1.07
N LEU A 95 17.73 -16.36 0.32
CA LEU A 95 17.24 -16.73 -1.00
C LEU A 95 18.43 -16.86 -1.98
N PRO A 96 18.28 -17.64 -3.06
CA PRO A 96 19.20 -17.59 -4.19
C PRO A 96 19.45 -16.13 -4.63
N PRO A 97 20.69 -15.74 -5.01
CA PRO A 97 21.03 -14.34 -5.33
C PRO A 97 20.15 -13.70 -6.41
N GLU A 98 19.68 -14.51 -7.37
CA GLU A 98 18.72 -14.08 -8.38
C GLU A 98 17.38 -13.64 -7.79
N LEU A 99 16.83 -14.40 -6.83
CA LEU A 99 15.58 -14.05 -6.17
C LEU A 99 15.73 -12.83 -5.24
N GLU A 100 16.90 -12.65 -4.61
CA GLU A 100 17.21 -11.42 -3.85
C GLU A 100 17.21 -10.18 -4.75
N THR A 101 17.76 -10.31 -5.96
CA THR A 101 17.74 -9.22 -6.95
C THR A 101 16.29 -8.88 -7.34
N ILE A 102 15.49 -9.91 -7.68
CA ILE A 102 14.07 -9.72 -8.04
C ILE A 102 13.27 -9.14 -6.87
N LEU A 103 13.55 -9.55 -5.64
CA LEU A 103 12.89 -9.03 -4.44
C LEU A 103 13.19 -7.54 -4.26
N SER A 104 14.45 -7.13 -4.43
CA SER A 104 14.84 -5.72 -4.34
C SER A 104 14.15 -4.81 -5.37
N GLU A 105 13.72 -5.38 -6.50
CA GLU A 105 12.95 -4.64 -7.53
C GLU A 105 11.47 -4.46 -7.15
N ILE A 106 10.89 -5.36 -6.34
CA ILE A 106 9.49 -5.30 -5.93
C ILE A 106 9.28 -4.21 -4.88
N GLN A 107 10.22 -4.09 -3.93
CA GLN A 107 10.13 -3.19 -2.78
C GLN A 107 8.78 -3.36 -2.04
N ASP A 108 8.53 -4.54 -1.48
CA ASP A 108 7.27 -4.83 -0.79
C ASP A 108 7.21 -4.13 0.59
N ASP A 109 6.02 -3.80 1.08
CA ASP A 109 5.82 -3.18 2.41
C ASP A 109 5.98 -4.17 3.59
N ASN A 110 6.30 -5.44 3.29
CA ASN A 110 6.68 -6.45 4.26
C ASN A 110 8.20 -6.51 4.53
N ASP A 111 9.00 -5.84 3.68
CA ASP A 111 10.45 -6.09 3.61
C ASP A 111 11.29 -5.23 4.58
N ASP A 112 10.67 -4.44 5.47
CA ASP A 112 11.42 -3.51 6.34
C ASP A 112 11.50 -3.97 7.80
N ASP A 113 12.75 -4.10 8.26
CA ASP A 113 13.15 -3.88 9.64
C ASP A 113 12.62 -2.50 10.08
N ASP A 114 11.80 -2.48 11.13
CA ASP A 114 11.14 -1.28 11.68
C ASP A 114 12.09 -0.11 11.98
N ASP A 115 13.40 -0.36 12.07
CA ASP A 115 14.44 0.58 12.49
C ASP A 115 15.42 1.01 11.39
N ALA A 116 15.26 0.57 10.12
CA ALA A 116 16.14 0.99 9.04
C ALA A 116 15.81 2.41 8.53
N ARG A 117 15.86 3.39 9.44
CA ARG A 117 16.13 4.79 9.09
C ARG A 117 17.55 4.84 8.56
N THR A 118 17.73 4.51 7.30
CA THR A 118 18.90 5.02 6.62
C THR A 118 18.72 6.54 6.57
N ASP A 119 19.75 7.30 6.96
CA ASP A 119 19.92 8.74 6.68
C ASP A 119 20.03 8.98 5.15
N GLN A 120 19.11 8.38 4.39
CA GLN A 120 19.01 8.48 2.95
C GLN A 120 18.44 9.85 2.65
N THR A 121 19.20 10.62 1.88
CA THR A 121 18.68 11.80 1.22
C THR A 121 17.42 11.44 0.44
N PRO A 122 16.30 12.17 0.60
CA PRO A 122 15.06 11.88 -0.11
C PRO A 122 15.31 11.84 -1.62
N GLY A 123 15.10 10.67 -2.22
CA GLY A 123 15.25 10.43 -3.64
C GLY A 123 13.93 10.06 -4.30
N ASN A 124 13.92 9.90 -5.62
CA ASN A 124 12.76 9.36 -6.32
C ASN A 124 12.59 7.89 -5.95
N VAL A 125 11.35 7.48 -5.66
CA VAL A 125 10.98 6.11 -5.27
C VAL A 125 10.12 5.53 -6.37
N ASN A 126 10.51 4.39 -6.92
CA ASN A 126 9.69 3.67 -7.91
C ASN A 126 8.96 2.52 -7.23
N LEU A 127 7.65 2.44 -7.45
CA LEU A 127 6.79 1.42 -6.86
C LEU A 127 6.00 0.70 -7.94
N VAL A 128 5.77 -0.60 -7.75
CA VAL A 128 4.83 -1.37 -8.57
C VAL A 128 3.50 -1.49 -7.83
N LEU A 129 2.40 -1.05 -8.45
CA LEU A 129 1.07 -1.12 -7.83
C LEU A 129 0.60 -2.58 -7.72
N THR A 130 0.58 -3.13 -6.50
CA THR A 130 0.13 -4.51 -6.24
C THR A 130 -1.41 -4.60 -6.17
N TYR A 131 -1.96 -5.82 -6.28
CA TYR A 131 -3.42 -6.01 -6.19
C TYR A 131 -4.02 -5.53 -4.85
N PRO A 132 -3.45 -5.88 -3.67
CA PRO A 132 -3.91 -5.37 -2.38
C PRO A 132 -4.03 -3.84 -2.33
N HIS A 133 -2.96 -3.14 -2.72
CA HIS A 133 -2.91 -1.68 -2.75
C HIS A 133 -3.87 -1.08 -3.79
N ARG A 134 -3.98 -1.71 -4.98
CA ARG A 134 -4.94 -1.30 -6.00
C ARG A 134 -6.38 -1.44 -5.51
N ARG A 135 -6.69 -2.51 -4.78
CA ARG A 135 -8.05 -2.79 -4.30
C ARG A 135 -8.49 -1.80 -3.24
N VAL A 136 -7.59 -1.50 -2.29
CA VAL A 136 -7.84 -0.57 -1.19
C VAL A 136 -7.74 0.89 -1.64
N GLY A 137 -6.88 1.19 -2.62
CA GLY A 137 -6.53 2.57 -2.97
C GLY A 137 -5.43 3.11 -2.07
N SER A 138 -4.38 2.32 -1.87
CA SER A 138 -3.20 2.69 -1.10
C SER A 138 -1.91 2.50 -1.90
N LEU A 139 -0.78 2.88 -1.30
CA LEU A 139 0.59 2.55 -1.74
C LEU A 139 1.35 1.90 -0.58
N PRO A 140 2.36 1.05 -0.87
CA PRO A 140 3.27 0.57 0.15
C PRO A 140 4.09 1.74 0.72
N PHE A 141 4.31 1.74 2.03
CA PHE A 141 5.12 2.75 2.74
C PHE A 141 6.51 2.18 3.06
N THR A 142 7.24 1.84 2.00
CA THR A 142 8.61 1.28 2.04
C THR A 142 9.62 2.28 2.62
N ALA A 143 10.82 1.82 2.97
CA ALA A 143 11.92 2.67 3.43
C ALA A 143 12.18 3.89 2.53
N GLY A 144 12.14 3.69 1.20
CA GLY A 144 12.27 4.78 0.24
C GLY A 144 11.11 5.79 0.35
N ALA A 145 9.88 5.31 0.45
CA ALA A 145 8.71 6.18 0.63
C ALA A 145 8.71 6.89 1.99
N ARG A 146 9.17 6.23 3.06
CA ARG A 146 9.37 6.80 4.41
C ARG A 146 10.33 7.98 4.37
N ALA A 147 11.42 7.88 3.61
CA ALA A 147 12.41 8.95 3.47
C ALA A 147 11.85 10.24 2.82
N LEU A 148 10.68 10.19 2.16
CA LEU A 148 10.05 11.38 1.55
C LEU A 148 9.36 12.29 2.56
N PHE A 149 9.07 11.80 3.77
CA PHE A 149 8.27 12.52 4.75
C PHE A 149 9.01 12.65 6.09
N PRO A 150 8.66 13.66 6.92
CA PRO A 150 9.09 13.69 8.30
C PRO A 150 8.70 12.40 9.04
N ALA A 151 9.50 12.01 10.01
CA ALA A 151 9.22 10.81 10.81
C ALA A 151 7.86 10.92 11.49
N ALA A 152 7.02 9.92 11.27
CA ALA A 152 5.69 9.81 11.85
C ALA A 152 5.53 8.43 12.48
N ASP A 153 5.01 8.41 13.70
CA ASP A 153 4.63 7.21 14.46
C ASP A 153 3.12 7.16 14.74
N LYS A 154 2.38 8.08 14.14
CA LYS A 154 0.91 8.18 14.19
C LYS A 154 0.38 8.52 12.80
N PRO A 155 -0.91 8.27 12.54
CA PRO A 155 -1.53 8.68 11.29
C PRO A 155 -1.22 10.12 10.94
N THR A 156 -0.77 10.36 9.70
CA THR A 156 -0.34 11.68 9.26
C THR A 156 -0.99 12.01 7.94
N LEU A 157 -1.79 13.09 7.91
CA LEU A 157 -2.36 13.61 6.69
C LEU A 157 -1.26 14.30 5.87
N ILE A 158 -1.13 13.89 4.62
CA ILE A 158 -0.19 14.41 3.64
C ILE A 158 -0.92 14.82 2.37
N THR A 159 -0.21 15.54 1.49
CA THR A 159 -0.67 15.85 0.15
C THR A 159 0.22 15.19 -0.90
N LEU A 160 -0.37 14.37 -1.77
CA LEU A 160 0.29 13.93 -2.98
C LEU A 160 -0.09 14.86 -4.14
N VAL A 161 0.89 15.37 -4.89
CA VAL A 161 0.66 16.27 -6.02
C VAL A 161 0.97 15.54 -7.31
N ASP A 162 -0.02 15.39 -8.19
CA ASP A 162 0.20 14.72 -9.48
C ASP A 162 0.83 15.63 -10.55
N GLU A 163 1.16 15.06 -11.71
CA GLU A 163 1.76 15.79 -12.83
C GLU A 163 0.87 16.91 -13.39
N ALA A 164 -0.45 16.83 -13.19
CA ALA A 164 -1.39 17.89 -13.57
C ALA A 164 -1.50 18.99 -12.50
N GLY A 165 -0.79 18.85 -11.37
CA GLY A 165 -0.88 19.75 -10.23
C GLY A 165 -2.10 19.52 -9.36
N ALA A 166 -2.81 18.40 -9.50
CA ALA A 166 -3.94 18.09 -8.63
C ALA A 166 -3.42 17.63 -7.26
N HIS A 167 -4.00 18.20 -6.21
CA HIS A 167 -3.71 17.84 -4.83
C HIS A 167 -4.60 16.66 -4.41
N ILE A 168 -3.97 15.59 -3.94
CA ILE A 168 -4.59 14.35 -3.54
C ILE A 168 -4.33 14.19 -2.04
N PRO A 169 -5.34 14.43 -1.17
CA PRO A 169 -5.17 14.19 0.25
C PRO A 169 -4.98 12.69 0.49
N ALA A 170 -3.98 12.35 1.29
CA ALA A 170 -3.64 10.97 1.62
C ALA A 170 -3.21 10.86 3.08
N TRP A 171 -3.25 9.64 3.61
CA TRP A 171 -2.88 9.32 4.98
C TRP A 171 -1.67 8.41 4.98
N LEU A 172 -0.58 8.84 5.61
CA LEU A 172 0.46 7.92 6.08
C LEU A 172 -0.11 7.14 7.26
N VAL A 173 0.00 5.81 7.20
CA VAL A 173 -0.34 4.91 8.30
C VAL A 173 0.93 4.14 8.68
N PRO A 174 1.78 4.70 9.56
CA PRO A 174 3.08 4.12 9.88
C PRO A 174 3.00 2.67 10.37
N ASP A 175 2.13 2.39 11.36
CA ASP A 175 1.94 1.04 11.92
C ASP A 175 1.44 0.00 10.90
N GLY A 176 0.81 0.48 9.81
CA GLY A 176 0.29 -0.37 8.75
C GLY A 176 1.23 -0.52 7.56
N ASN A 177 2.31 0.24 7.48
CA ASN A 177 3.20 0.34 6.31
C ASN A 177 2.49 0.70 5.00
N TYR A 178 1.49 1.60 5.02
CA TYR A 178 0.86 2.07 3.79
C TYR A 178 0.49 3.55 3.80
N VAL A 179 0.31 4.08 2.59
CA VAL A 179 -0.27 5.39 2.31
C VAL A 179 -1.67 5.21 1.74
N PHE A 180 -2.72 5.66 2.42
CA PHE A 180 -4.13 5.50 2.02
C PHE A 180 -4.69 6.76 1.35
N GLY A 181 -5.68 6.62 0.46
CA GLY A 181 -6.44 7.74 -0.13
C GLY A 181 -6.33 7.88 -1.65
N LEU A 182 -5.72 6.92 -2.34
CA LEU A 182 -5.42 7.00 -3.77
C LEU A 182 -6.48 6.36 -4.68
N LYS A 183 -7.55 5.74 -4.14
CA LYS A 183 -8.54 4.98 -4.95
C LYS A 183 -9.11 5.79 -6.11
N THR A 184 -9.60 7.00 -5.81
CA THR A 184 -10.18 7.91 -6.81
C THR A 184 -9.16 8.30 -7.88
N TRP A 185 -7.92 8.53 -7.48
CA TRP A 185 -6.84 8.86 -8.41
C TRP A 185 -6.47 7.68 -9.32
N PHE A 186 -6.40 6.47 -8.77
CA PHE A 186 -6.19 5.25 -9.58
C PHE A 186 -7.31 5.05 -10.59
N ASP A 187 -8.58 5.17 -10.18
CA ASP A 187 -9.73 4.95 -11.04
C ASP A 187 -9.81 6.00 -12.16
N ARG A 188 -9.60 7.28 -11.83
CA ARG A 188 -9.57 8.39 -12.81
C ARG A 188 -8.52 8.17 -13.89
N ASN A 189 -7.35 7.66 -13.51
CA ASN A 189 -6.23 7.40 -14.41
C ASN A 189 -6.26 5.96 -15.00
N LYS A 190 -7.31 5.17 -14.71
CA LYS A 190 -7.47 3.76 -15.14
C LYS A 190 -6.28 2.87 -14.78
N LEU A 191 -5.54 3.20 -13.72
CA LEU A 191 -4.40 2.42 -13.25
C LEU A 191 -4.88 1.10 -12.67
N ASN A 192 -4.12 0.02 -12.88
CA ASN A 192 -4.38 -1.29 -12.30
C ASN A 192 -3.08 -1.95 -11.82
N VAL A 193 -3.20 -3.17 -11.32
CA VAL A 193 -2.10 -4.02 -10.87
C VAL A 193 -0.95 -4.01 -11.89
N GLY A 194 0.28 -3.94 -11.40
CA GLY A 194 1.48 -3.86 -12.21
C GLY A 194 1.84 -2.45 -12.70
N ALA A 195 1.00 -1.43 -12.50
CA ALA A 195 1.34 -0.05 -12.87
C ALA A 195 2.63 0.43 -12.17
N LEU A 196 3.54 1.04 -12.93
CA LEU A 196 4.75 1.67 -12.38
C LEU A 196 4.42 3.10 -11.95
N LEU A 197 4.65 3.37 -10.67
CA LEU A 197 4.45 4.66 -10.03
C LEU A 197 5.79 5.21 -9.58
N GLU A 198 5.92 6.53 -9.59
CA GLU A 198 7.07 7.22 -9.00
C GLU A 198 6.58 8.24 -7.98
N LEU A 199 7.18 8.20 -6.79
CA LEU A 199 7.06 9.24 -5.78
C LEU A 199 8.30 10.11 -5.78
N THR A 200 8.12 11.43 -5.64
CA THR A 200 9.23 12.39 -5.69
C THR A 200 9.19 13.34 -4.50
N PRO A 201 10.35 13.72 -3.93
CA PRO A 201 10.38 14.70 -2.85
C PRO A 201 9.84 16.07 -3.32
N ARG A 202 9.25 16.80 -2.38
CA ARG A 202 8.83 18.19 -2.56
C ARG A 202 9.43 19.06 -1.46
N ALA A 203 9.53 20.36 -1.72
CA ALA A 203 10.05 21.31 -0.74
C ALA A 203 9.03 21.60 0.36
N GLU A 204 7.74 21.57 0.02
CA GLU A 204 6.66 21.72 0.98
C GLU A 204 6.63 20.53 1.96
N PRO A 205 6.60 20.77 3.28
CA PRO A 205 6.44 19.70 4.26
C PRO A 205 5.18 18.88 4.01
N LEU A 206 5.20 17.60 4.43
CA LEU A 206 4.04 16.69 4.32
C LEU A 206 3.48 16.59 2.89
N THR A 207 4.32 16.86 1.89
CA THR A 207 3.94 16.87 0.49
C THR A 207 4.93 16.03 -0.31
N ALA A 208 4.43 15.25 -1.25
CA ALA A 208 5.27 14.54 -2.22
C ALA A 208 4.61 14.59 -3.61
N GLY A 209 5.43 14.49 -4.66
CA GLY A 209 4.90 14.28 -6.01
C GLY A 209 4.52 12.81 -6.20
N ILE A 210 3.47 12.56 -6.98
CA ILE A 210 3.13 11.23 -7.48
C ILE A 210 2.94 11.26 -8.98
N ARG A 211 3.50 10.29 -9.68
CA ARG A 211 3.25 10.14 -11.11
C ARG A 211 3.22 8.69 -11.56
N PHE A 212 2.69 8.49 -12.75
CA PHE A 212 2.86 7.29 -13.55
C PHE A 212 3.33 7.71 -14.93
N GLN A 213 3.95 6.81 -15.70
CA GLN A 213 4.37 7.15 -17.06
C GLN A 213 3.30 6.69 -18.05
N PRO A 214 2.58 7.61 -18.74
CA PRO A 214 1.59 7.22 -19.73
C PRO A 214 2.25 6.50 -20.91
N ARG A 215 1.56 5.50 -21.45
CA ARG A 215 1.83 4.92 -22.76
C ARG A 215 0.71 5.33 -23.68
N ARG A 216 1.01 5.59 -24.96
CA ARG A 216 -0.03 5.87 -25.96
C ARG A 216 -1.06 4.74 -25.91
N GLU A 217 -2.33 5.08 -25.77
CA GLU A 217 -3.44 4.13 -25.91
C GLU A 217 -3.32 3.46 -27.29
N GLY A 218 -2.82 2.23 -27.29
CA GLY A 218 -2.58 1.44 -28.50
C GLY A 218 -3.64 0.36 -28.68
N LYS A 219 -3.34 -0.64 -29.52
CA LYS A 219 -4.16 -1.86 -29.60
C LYS A 219 -4.18 -2.54 -28.23
N SER A 220 -5.32 -3.13 -27.88
CA SER A 220 -5.46 -3.92 -26.66
C SER A 220 -4.39 -5.00 -26.60
N LEU A 221 -3.78 -5.13 -25.44
CA LEU A 221 -2.80 -6.17 -25.14
C LEU A 221 -3.52 -7.37 -24.55
N TRP A 222 -3.05 -8.57 -24.88
CA TRP A 222 -3.50 -9.77 -24.19
C TRP A 222 -2.84 -9.82 -22.82
N VAL A 223 -3.61 -9.49 -21.79
CA VAL A 223 -3.13 -9.45 -20.41
C VAL A 223 -3.67 -10.63 -19.63
N LYS A 224 -2.92 -11.08 -18.62
CA LYS A 224 -3.41 -12.08 -17.67
C LYS A 224 -4.58 -11.47 -16.87
N THR A 225 -5.63 -12.24 -16.63
CA THR A 225 -6.76 -11.85 -15.79
C THR A 225 -6.97 -12.83 -14.66
N ALA A 226 -7.50 -12.34 -13.54
CA ALA A 226 -7.88 -13.15 -12.38
C ALA A 226 -9.40 -13.04 -12.15
N LYS A 227 -10.03 -14.17 -11.88
CA LYS A 227 -11.46 -14.27 -11.55
C LYS A 227 -11.72 -15.47 -10.64
N VAL A 228 -12.94 -15.58 -10.12
CA VAL A 228 -13.34 -16.69 -9.26
C VAL A 228 -14.33 -17.58 -9.98
N GLU A 229 -14.01 -18.87 -10.09
CA GLU A 229 -14.90 -19.89 -10.64
C GLU A 229 -15.10 -21.00 -9.62
N ASN A 230 -16.36 -21.32 -9.29
CA ASN A 230 -16.72 -22.35 -8.32
C ASN A 230 -16.00 -22.22 -6.96
N GLY A 231 -15.72 -20.99 -6.52
CA GLY A 231 -15.01 -20.72 -5.26
C GLY A 231 -13.48 -20.86 -5.33
N HIS A 232 -12.92 -21.08 -6.53
CA HIS A 232 -11.48 -21.15 -6.76
C HIS A 232 -10.99 -19.95 -7.56
N LEU A 233 -9.78 -19.50 -7.25
CA LEU A 233 -9.09 -18.48 -8.04
C LEU A 233 -8.63 -19.12 -9.35
N THR A 234 -9.04 -18.54 -10.47
CA THR A 234 -8.67 -18.99 -11.82
C THR A 234 -8.09 -17.82 -12.61
N PHE A 235 -7.33 -18.15 -13.65
CA PHE A 235 -6.69 -17.15 -14.51
C PHE A 235 -7.09 -17.33 -15.96
N GLY A 236 -7.09 -16.22 -16.69
CA GLY A 236 -7.37 -16.19 -18.12
C GLY A 236 -6.46 -15.20 -18.84
N THR A 237 -6.71 -15.04 -20.13
CA THR A 237 -6.17 -13.93 -20.90
C THR A 237 -7.31 -13.18 -21.57
N SER A 238 -7.23 -11.86 -21.60
CA SER A 238 -8.21 -11.05 -22.31
C SER A 238 -7.57 -9.82 -22.93
N PRO A 239 -8.09 -9.32 -24.07
CA PRO A 239 -7.64 -8.07 -24.64
C PRO A 239 -8.09 -6.92 -23.73
N ARG A 240 -7.14 -6.13 -23.24
CA ARG A 240 -7.38 -4.94 -22.41
C ARG A 240 -6.52 -3.76 -22.88
N PRO A 241 -7.05 -2.53 -22.89
CA PRO A 241 -6.23 -1.35 -23.09
C PRO A 241 -5.37 -1.12 -21.84
N VAL A 242 -4.06 -0.91 -22.02
CA VAL A 242 -3.13 -0.55 -20.93
C VAL A 242 -2.33 0.67 -21.40
N ALA A 243 -2.63 1.83 -20.82
CA ALA A 243 -2.13 3.13 -21.27
C ALA A 243 -1.09 3.75 -20.32
N TYR A 244 -0.39 2.92 -19.57
CA TYR A 244 0.66 3.31 -18.62
C TYR A 244 1.82 2.32 -18.70
N LYS A 245 3.00 2.68 -18.20
CA LYS A 245 4.10 1.71 -18.01
C LYS A 245 3.79 0.78 -16.86
N TYR A 246 4.12 -0.50 -17.03
CA TYR A 246 3.80 -1.56 -16.09
C TYR A 246 4.93 -2.59 -16.05
N ASP A 247 4.97 -3.35 -14.96
CA ASP A 247 5.75 -4.59 -14.85
C ASP A 247 4.97 -5.73 -15.52
N ASP A 248 5.55 -6.35 -16.56
CA ASP A 248 4.91 -7.40 -17.36
C ASP A 248 4.57 -8.65 -16.53
N GLU A 249 5.38 -8.96 -15.52
CA GLU A 249 5.21 -10.16 -14.70
C GLU A 249 4.18 -9.96 -13.59
N MET A 250 3.97 -8.72 -13.13
CA MET A 250 2.97 -8.39 -12.12
C MET A 250 1.63 -7.96 -12.71
N LEU A 251 1.53 -7.70 -14.02
CA LEU A 251 0.30 -7.29 -14.69
C LEU A 251 -0.72 -8.46 -14.78
N ILE A 252 -1.55 -8.57 -13.75
CA ILE A 252 -2.73 -9.44 -13.70
C ILE A 252 -3.94 -8.58 -13.35
N LEU A 253 -4.94 -8.51 -14.22
CA LEU A 253 -6.10 -7.65 -14.01
C LEU A 253 -7.26 -8.39 -13.33
N PRO A 254 -7.94 -7.78 -12.34
CA PRO A 254 -9.17 -8.34 -11.79
C PRO A 254 -10.29 -8.27 -12.83
N GLU A 255 -10.83 -9.42 -13.22
CA GLU A 255 -11.95 -9.52 -14.16
C GLU A 255 -13.30 -9.65 -13.42
N ASP A 256 -13.30 -10.25 -12.23
CA ASP A 256 -14.46 -10.33 -11.34
C ASP A 256 -14.10 -9.82 -9.94
N GLN A 257 -14.20 -8.50 -9.72
CA GLN A 257 -13.87 -7.90 -8.43
C GLN A 257 -14.77 -8.40 -7.30
N ASN A 258 -16.06 -8.63 -7.58
CA ASN A 258 -17.01 -9.08 -6.57
C ASN A 258 -16.73 -10.52 -6.13
N GLY A 259 -16.39 -11.40 -7.07
CA GLY A 259 -15.94 -12.76 -6.76
C GLY A 259 -14.64 -12.76 -5.97
N LEU A 260 -13.66 -11.95 -6.38
CA LEU A 260 -12.38 -11.83 -5.69
C LEU A 260 -12.52 -11.30 -4.26
N ASP A 261 -13.42 -10.33 -4.02
CA ASP A 261 -13.72 -9.84 -2.68
C ASP A 261 -14.34 -10.93 -1.80
N LYS A 262 -15.25 -11.74 -2.36
CA LYS A 262 -15.83 -12.91 -1.66
C LYS A 262 -14.78 -13.97 -1.36
N LEU A 263 -13.87 -14.22 -2.30
CA LEU A 263 -12.77 -15.16 -2.11
C LEU A 263 -11.85 -14.70 -0.97
N GLY A 264 -11.44 -13.42 -0.97
CA GLY A 264 -10.62 -12.84 0.10
C GLY A 264 -11.33 -12.82 1.45
N ALA A 265 -12.66 -12.80 1.48
CA ALA A 265 -13.46 -12.92 2.70
C ALA A 265 -13.63 -14.37 3.20
N SER A 266 -13.43 -15.36 2.33
CA SER A 266 -13.57 -16.79 2.61
C SER A 266 -12.32 -17.39 3.28
N ASN A 267 -12.39 -18.69 3.61
CA ASN A 267 -11.25 -19.44 4.16
C ASN A 267 -10.25 -19.89 3.07
N TYR A 268 -10.46 -19.52 1.80
CA TYR A 268 -9.54 -19.89 0.71
C TYR A 268 -8.12 -19.41 1.00
N GLY A 269 -7.98 -18.18 1.51
CA GLY A 269 -6.70 -17.59 1.90
C GLY A 269 -6.08 -18.20 3.16
N ASP A 270 -6.86 -18.86 4.02
CA ASP A 270 -6.36 -19.44 5.29
C ASP A 270 -5.51 -20.71 5.07
N ARG A 271 -5.51 -21.24 3.84
CA ARG A 271 -4.70 -22.39 3.44
C ARG A 271 -3.21 -22.08 3.51
N SER A 272 -2.36 -23.10 3.66
CA SER A 272 -0.91 -22.88 3.67
C SER A 272 -0.45 -22.20 2.38
N LEU A 273 0.65 -21.44 2.47
CA LEU A 273 1.21 -20.78 1.29
C LEU A 273 1.57 -21.81 0.20
N ASP A 274 2.11 -22.97 0.58
CA ASP A 274 2.41 -24.05 -0.35
C ASP A 274 1.16 -24.55 -1.07
N ALA A 275 0.05 -24.78 -0.35
CA ALA A 275 -1.21 -25.22 -0.95
C ALA A 275 -1.75 -24.17 -1.92
N LEU A 276 -1.68 -22.88 -1.57
CA LEU A 276 -2.07 -21.79 -2.47
C LEU A 276 -1.20 -21.78 -3.74
N LEU A 277 0.11 -21.93 -3.61
CA LEU A 277 1.03 -21.97 -4.75
C LEU A 277 0.78 -23.20 -5.63
N THR A 278 0.59 -24.37 -5.05
CA THR A 278 0.28 -25.61 -5.79
C THR A 278 -1.06 -25.55 -6.53
N ASP A 279 -2.03 -24.78 -6.01
CA ASP A 279 -3.31 -24.54 -6.68
C ASP A 279 -3.20 -23.48 -7.79
N ILE A 280 -2.50 -22.38 -7.53
CA ILE A 280 -2.41 -21.23 -8.45
C ILE A 280 -1.49 -21.52 -9.63
N PHE A 281 -0.39 -22.23 -9.41
CA PHE A 281 0.62 -22.47 -10.44
C PHE A 281 0.04 -23.20 -11.67
N PRO A 282 -0.71 -24.31 -11.55
CA PRO A 282 -1.32 -24.98 -12.69
C PRO A 282 -2.29 -24.09 -13.46
N GLU A 283 -3.04 -23.21 -12.80
CA GLU A 283 -3.96 -22.28 -13.46
C GLU A 283 -3.20 -21.27 -14.33
N LEU A 284 -2.04 -20.81 -13.90
CA LEU A 284 -1.18 -19.93 -14.71
C LEU A 284 -0.55 -20.67 -15.90
N VAL A 285 -0.20 -21.96 -15.74
CA VAL A 285 0.35 -22.78 -16.83
C VAL A 285 -0.64 -22.93 -17.99
N LYS A 286 -1.95 -23.01 -17.70
CA LYS A 286 -3.00 -23.08 -18.72
C LYS A 286 -2.99 -21.90 -19.70
N LEU A 287 -2.36 -20.77 -19.34
CA LEU A 287 -2.24 -19.60 -20.19
C LEU A 287 -1.19 -19.76 -21.31
N GLY A 288 -0.45 -20.87 -21.32
CA GLY A 288 0.44 -21.26 -22.41
C GLY A 288 1.94 -21.28 -22.08
N SER A 289 2.33 -20.99 -20.84
CA SER A 289 3.74 -21.09 -20.39
C SER A 289 3.90 -22.19 -19.35
N ASN A 290 4.82 -23.13 -19.58
CA ASN A 290 5.12 -24.19 -18.62
C ASN A 290 6.02 -23.72 -17.46
N SER A 291 6.64 -22.55 -17.60
CA SER A 291 7.40 -21.90 -16.53
C SER A 291 6.78 -20.56 -16.17
N ILE A 292 6.71 -20.27 -14.88
CA ILE A 292 6.07 -19.06 -14.34
C ILE A 292 7.10 -18.25 -13.55
N HIS A 293 7.14 -16.95 -13.79
CA HIS A 293 8.05 -16.05 -13.08
C HIS A 293 7.62 -15.85 -11.63
N ALA A 294 8.58 -15.72 -10.71
CA ALA A 294 8.34 -15.53 -9.29
C ALA A 294 7.44 -14.32 -8.99
N LYS A 295 7.65 -13.18 -9.68
CA LYS A 295 6.79 -11.98 -9.59
C LYS A 295 5.33 -12.27 -9.96
N THR A 296 5.07 -13.10 -10.98
CA THR A 296 3.71 -13.47 -11.36
C THR A 296 3.04 -14.30 -10.29
N LEU A 297 3.75 -15.26 -9.69
CA LEU A 297 3.23 -16.07 -8.59
C LEU A 297 2.94 -15.20 -7.36
N TYR A 298 3.84 -14.28 -7.02
CA TYR A 298 3.62 -13.29 -5.97
C TYR A 298 2.36 -12.45 -6.23
N SER A 299 2.24 -11.87 -7.42
CA SER A 299 1.07 -11.06 -7.80
C SER A 299 -0.22 -11.88 -7.74
N ALA A 300 -0.19 -13.12 -8.24
CA ALA A 300 -1.33 -14.04 -8.28
C ALA A 300 -1.79 -14.48 -6.87
N VAL A 301 -0.86 -14.87 -5.98
CA VAL A 301 -1.19 -15.25 -4.60
C VAL A 301 -1.84 -14.09 -3.85
N ASN A 302 -1.41 -12.86 -4.10
CA ASN A 302 -1.95 -11.67 -3.46
C ASN A 302 -3.41 -11.36 -3.84
N PHE A 303 -3.99 -12.01 -4.86
CA PHE A 303 -5.45 -12.00 -5.08
C PHE A 303 -6.24 -12.81 -4.05
N ALA A 304 -5.61 -13.83 -3.47
CA ALA A 304 -6.23 -14.74 -2.50
C ALA A 304 -5.93 -14.34 -1.05
N ARG A 305 -4.69 -13.94 -0.75
CA ARG A 305 -4.23 -13.52 0.58
C ARG A 305 -3.03 -12.59 0.46
N ARG A 306 -2.97 -11.53 1.29
CA ARG A 306 -1.77 -10.71 1.42
C ARG A 306 -0.61 -11.53 1.97
N VAL A 307 0.44 -11.65 1.17
CA VAL A 307 1.69 -12.33 1.53
C VAL A 307 2.84 -11.53 0.94
N GLY A 308 3.89 -11.34 1.73
CA GLY A 308 5.10 -10.63 1.29
C GLY A 308 5.86 -11.40 0.20
N ALA A 309 6.53 -10.68 -0.69
CA ALA A 309 7.29 -11.26 -1.80
C ALA A 309 8.37 -12.25 -1.33
N ARG A 310 9.13 -11.92 -0.28
CA ARG A 310 10.12 -12.82 0.31
C ARG A 310 9.53 -14.16 0.75
N ALA A 311 8.36 -14.14 1.40
CA ALA A 311 7.70 -15.37 1.85
C ALA A 311 7.27 -16.26 0.67
N VAL A 312 6.75 -15.66 -0.41
CA VAL A 312 6.45 -16.40 -1.65
C VAL A 312 7.72 -17.01 -2.23
N PHE A 313 8.80 -16.25 -2.30
CA PHE A 313 10.05 -16.72 -2.91
C PHE A 313 10.70 -17.83 -2.09
N HIS A 314 10.64 -17.73 -0.77
CA HIS A 314 11.12 -18.77 0.13
C HIS A 314 10.32 -20.07 -0.03
N ALA A 315 8.98 -19.98 -0.10
CA ALA A 315 8.14 -21.15 -0.34
C ALA A 315 8.43 -21.81 -1.70
N LEU A 316 8.70 -21.01 -2.73
CA LEU A 316 9.07 -21.52 -4.05
C LEU A 316 10.45 -22.19 -4.05
N ALA A 317 11.44 -21.61 -3.37
CA ALA A 317 12.81 -22.10 -3.35
C ALA A 317 12.99 -23.37 -2.51
N ASN A 318 12.19 -23.53 -1.45
CA ASN A 318 12.33 -24.60 -0.46
C ASN A 318 11.28 -25.72 -0.57
N SER A 319 10.40 -25.66 -1.57
CA SER A 319 9.41 -26.71 -1.81
C SER A 319 9.88 -27.69 -2.88
N GLU A 320 9.73 -28.99 -2.60
CA GLU A 320 10.00 -30.06 -3.57
C GLU A 320 9.05 -30.02 -4.77
N ALA A 321 7.92 -29.31 -4.66
CA ALA A 321 6.95 -29.19 -5.75
C ALA A 321 7.44 -28.26 -6.87
N PHE A 322 8.44 -27.42 -6.63
CA PHE A 322 8.89 -26.42 -7.60
C PHE A 322 10.38 -26.56 -7.91
N SER A 323 10.75 -26.25 -9.16
CA SER A 323 12.15 -26.17 -9.57
C SER A 323 12.41 -24.84 -10.24
N MET A 324 13.45 -24.13 -9.81
CA MET A 324 13.89 -22.92 -10.50
C MET A 324 14.62 -23.30 -11.79
N THR A 325 14.24 -22.68 -12.91
CA THR A 325 14.87 -22.88 -14.24
C THR A 325 15.84 -21.76 -14.62
N GLY A 326 16.02 -20.77 -13.73
CA GLY A 326 16.79 -19.54 -13.96
C GLY A 326 15.92 -18.40 -14.47
N GLY A 327 16.42 -17.18 -14.41
CA GLY A 327 15.69 -15.96 -14.78
C GLY A 327 14.56 -15.62 -13.81
N GLY A 328 14.54 -16.17 -12.59
CA GLY A 328 13.40 -16.08 -11.68
C GLY A 328 12.19 -16.94 -12.08
N TYR A 329 12.31 -17.81 -13.09
CA TYR A 329 11.25 -18.71 -13.50
C TYR A 329 11.30 -20.04 -12.75
N PHE A 330 10.11 -20.56 -12.47
CA PHE A 330 9.89 -21.85 -11.83
C PHE A 330 9.07 -22.76 -12.73
N VAL A 331 9.22 -24.07 -12.56
CA VAL A 331 8.34 -25.12 -13.11
C VAL A 331 7.78 -25.96 -11.97
N LEU A 332 6.58 -26.50 -12.16
CA LEU A 332 6.01 -27.48 -11.25
C LEU A 332 6.69 -28.84 -11.50
N GLN A 333 7.32 -29.41 -10.49
CA GLN A 333 7.76 -30.79 -10.53
C GLN A 333 6.52 -31.68 -10.44
N MET A 334 6.34 -32.60 -11.38
CA MET A 334 5.31 -33.62 -11.24
C MET A 334 5.66 -34.45 -10.00
N ALA A 335 4.94 -34.25 -8.90
CA ALA A 335 5.02 -35.18 -7.79
C ALA A 335 4.72 -36.57 -8.34
N ALA A 336 5.67 -37.51 -8.19
CA ALA A 336 5.35 -38.92 -8.30
C ALA A 336 4.19 -39.14 -7.31
N ARG A 337 3.00 -39.46 -7.82
CA ARG A 337 1.90 -39.86 -6.95
C ARG A 337 2.43 -40.96 -6.04
N PRO A 338 2.35 -40.84 -4.70
CA PRO A 338 2.59 -41.99 -3.86
C PRO A 338 1.58 -43.06 -4.28
N VAL A 339 2.11 -44.24 -4.61
CA VAL A 339 1.35 -45.43 -5.04
C VAL A 339 0.46 -45.94 -3.92
#